data_AF-A0AAD3HKP7-F1
#
_entry.id   AF-A0AAD3HKP7-F1
#
_cell.length_a   1.000
_cell.length_b   1.000
_cell.length_c   1.000
_cell.angle_alpha   90.00
_cell.angle_beta   90.00
_cell.angle_gamma   90.00
#
_symmetry.space_group_name_H-M   'P 1'
#
loop_
_entity.id
_entity.type
_entity.pdbx_description
1 polymer ?
#
loop_
_entity_poly.entity_id
_entity_poly.type
_entity_poly.pdbx_seq_one_letter_code
_entity_poly.pdbx_strand_id
1 'polypeptide(L)'
;MKLKGTLTEHGARLLWKSFLPTIEKFGKSVQVLLGTDEVHFIQTSLNTDGVHVTARFAAETLFHLETYRCQSKHYNLIAFQLEVGLLLRVLKGAAATNAEVVDVKLTNRQGASTHVVQDVPISRPYSASDVSALVAAKEVGSYCPAYVDLRPGLAAAGAIVDRLKAVDDTAMLAIGRGGDAHLLVQTPSVALGAQLRDLPVYPHTAYDPAAHDRSKPVSEQLQGALDSGAATSVYVQLKQLARVLHTTLLTEPSQVLCGIAEGGGHVHILHVFRDPQQQDLVDEQVTLAFKLPVRDG
;
A
#
# COMPACT_ATOMS: atom_id res chain seq x y z
N MET A 1 8.58 -0.19 -27.94
CA MET A 1 7.76 -0.92 -26.96
C MET A 1 6.36 -1.12 -27.52
N LYS A 2 5.72 -2.24 -27.21
CA LYS A 2 4.33 -2.53 -27.60
C LYS A 2 3.60 -3.02 -26.36
N LEU A 3 2.47 -2.38 -26.07
CA LEU A 3 1.51 -2.83 -25.07
C LEU A 3 0.15 -2.92 -25.74
N LYS A 4 -0.51 -4.05 -25.59
CA LYS A 4 -1.93 -4.24 -25.91
C LYS A 4 -2.52 -5.17 -24.85
N GLY A 5 -3.74 -4.92 -24.43
CA GLY A 5 -4.48 -5.84 -23.57
C GLY A 5 -5.91 -5.38 -23.40
N THR A 6 -6.81 -6.33 -23.22
CA THR A 6 -8.21 -6.08 -22.89
C THR A 6 -8.37 -6.29 -21.39
N LEU A 7 -8.86 -5.28 -20.68
CA LEU A 7 -9.12 -5.41 -19.25
C LEU A 7 -10.23 -6.43 -19.01
N THR A 8 -10.08 -7.24 -17.96
CA THR A 8 -11.20 -8.02 -17.43
C THR A 8 -12.18 -7.07 -16.74
N GLU A 9 -13.46 -7.45 -16.63
CA GLU A 9 -14.44 -6.66 -15.87
C GLU A 9 -13.99 -6.48 -14.41
N HIS A 10 -13.49 -7.57 -13.81
CA HIS A 10 -12.93 -7.56 -12.46
C HIS A 10 -11.75 -6.60 -12.35
N GLY A 11 -10.77 -6.67 -13.25
CA GLY A 11 -9.57 -5.84 -13.26
C GLY A 11 -9.89 -4.36 -13.45
N ALA A 12 -10.79 -4.02 -14.37
CA ALA A 12 -11.26 -2.65 -14.55
C ALA A 12 -11.91 -2.13 -13.26
N ARG A 13 -12.82 -2.90 -12.65
CA ARG A 13 -13.51 -2.55 -11.41
C ARG A 13 -12.55 -2.40 -10.23
N LEU A 14 -11.60 -3.30 -10.09
CA LEU A 14 -10.55 -3.27 -9.08
C LEU A 14 -9.76 -1.95 -9.15
N LEU A 15 -9.34 -1.56 -10.37
CA LEU A 15 -8.61 -0.33 -10.60
C LEU A 15 -9.46 0.92 -10.27
N TRP A 16 -10.64 1.09 -10.87
CA TRP A 16 -11.38 2.35 -10.73
C TRP A 16 -12.11 2.50 -9.39
N LYS A 17 -12.57 1.40 -8.78
CA LYS A 17 -13.36 1.47 -7.54
C LYS A 17 -12.47 1.52 -6.29
N SER A 18 -11.33 0.84 -6.31
CA SER A 18 -10.51 0.62 -5.11
C SER A 18 -9.11 1.21 -5.21
N PHE A 19 -8.32 0.82 -6.20
CA PHE A 19 -6.88 1.12 -6.20
C PHE A 19 -6.54 2.53 -6.69
N LEU A 20 -7.09 2.99 -7.81
CA LEU A 20 -6.81 4.34 -8.31
C LEU A 20 -7.29 5.43 -7.34
N PRO A 21 -8.50 5.35 -6.73
CA PRO A 21 -8.89 6.28 -5.69
C PRO A 21 -7.96 6.25 -4.47
N THR A 22 -7.42 5.07 -4.13
CA THR A 22 -6.47 4.91 -3.03
C THR A 22 -5.13 5.58 -3.34
N ILE A 23 -4.58 5.36 -4.53
CA ILE A 23 -3.32 5.96 -5.00
C ILE A 23 -3.46 7.49 -5.11
N GLU A 24 -4.61 7.97 -5.56
CA GLU A 24 -4.88 9.41 -5.69
C GLU A 24 -4.84 10.16 -4.34
N LYS A 25 -5.13 9.48 -3.21
CA LYS A 25 -4.99 10.07 -1.87
C LYS A 25 -3.55 10.49 -1.53
N PHE A 26 -2.54 9.89 -2.16
CA PHE A 26 -1.13 10.17 -1.86
C PHE A 26 -0.50 11.11 -2.88
N GLY A 27 -0.80 10.95 -4.16
CA GLY A 27 -0.19 11.75 -5.21
C GLY A 27 -1.02 11.77 -6.50
N LYS A 28 -0.90 12.87 -7.23
CA LYS A 28 -1.60 13.07 -8.52
C LYS A 28 -1.02 12.23 -9.65
N SER A 29 0.25 11.84 -9.53
CA SER A 29 0.94 11.01 -10.52
C SER A 29 1.40 9.70 -9.93
N VAL A 30 1.51 8.69 -10.78
CA VAL A 30 1.95 7.35 -10.41
C VAL A 30 2.90 6.82 -11.49
N GLN A 31 3.96 6.13 -11.06
CA GLN A 31 4.80 5.35 -11.94
C GLN A 31 4.11 4.00 -12.21
N VAL A 32 3.95 3.66 -13.48
CA VAL A 32 3.43 2.37 -13.90
C VAL A 32 4.58 1.55 -14.45
N LEU A 33 4.74 0.34 -13.95
CA LEU A 33 5.68 -0.65 -14.47
C LEU A 33 4.90 -1.88 -14.93
N LEU A 34 4.99 -2.18 -16.21
CA LEU A 34 4.31 -3.28 -16.87
C LEU A 34 5.34 -4.35 -17.24
N GLY A 35 5.11 -5.58 -16.81
CA GLY A 35 5.84 -6.78 -17.23
C GLY A 35 4.96 -7.76 -17.98
N THR A 36 5.45 -8.97 -18.20
CA THR A 36 4.68 -10.07 -18.80
C THR A 36 3.64 -10.64 -17.84
N ASP A 37 4.00 -10.72 -16.56
CA ASP A 37 3.23 -11.44 -15.55
C ASP A 37 2.66 -10.51 -14.48
N GLU A 38 3.18 -9.29 -14.37
CA GLU A 38 2.80 -8.35 -13.32
C GLU A 38 2.67 -6.92 -13.83
N VAL A 39 1.79 -6.17 -13.16
CA VAL A 39 1.62 -4.73 -13.30
C VAL A 39 1.79 -4.08 -11.94
N HIS A 40 2.60 -3.03 -11.88
CA HIS A 40 2.87 -2.29 -10.65
C HIS A 40 2.50 -0.82 -10.81
N PHE A 41 1.87 -0.28 -9.76
CA PHE A 41 1.68 1.16 -9.56
C PHE A 41 2.52 1.57 -8.36
N ILE A 42 3.43 2.51 -8.57
CA ILE A 42 4.43 2.91 -7.58
C ILE A 42 4.34 4.42 -7.41
N GLN A 43 4.35 4.88 -6.16
CA GLN A 43 4.56 6.27 -5.83
C GLN A 43 5.66 6.36 -4.78
N THR A 44 6.74 7.06 -5.11
CA THR A 44 7.88 7.22 -4.21
C THR A 44 7.66 8.36 -3.22
N SER A 45 8.41 8.34 -2.12
CA SER A 45 8.37 9.32 -1.03
C SER A 45 8.49 10.78 -1.49
N LEU A 46 9.11 11.02 -2.65
CA LEU A 46 9.26 12.33 -3.27
C LEU A 46 7.91 12.98 -3.64
N ASN A 47 6.90 12.18 -3.97
CA ASN A 47 5.64 12.68 -4.55
C ASN A 47 4.42 12.49 -3.64
N THR A 48 4.63 11.97 -2.44
CA THR A 48 3.58 11.42 -1.56
C THR A 48 3.70 11.87 -0.11
N ASP A 49 4.34 13.03 0.11
CA ASP A 49 4.55 13.56 1.45
C ASP A 49 5.30 12.53 2.33
N GLY A 50 6.28 11.82 1.75
CA GLY A 50 7.13 10.83 2.42
C GLY A 50 6.68 9.36 2.30
N VAL A 51 5.41 9.06 2.01
CA VAL A 51 4.89 7.68 2.03
C VAL A 51 5.19 6.94 0.73
N HIS A 52 5.99 5.88 0.75
CA HIS A 52 6.14 5.05 -0.44
C HIS A 52 4.93 4.11 -0.59
N VAL A 53 4.26 4.13 -1.75
CA VAL A 53 3.08 3.30 -2.05
C VAL A 53 3.42 2.37 -3.22
N THR A 54 3.15 1.07 -3.07
CA THR A 54 3.24 0.11 -4.18
C THR A 54 2.01 -0.77 -4.22
N ALA A 55 1.33 -0.82 -5.36
CA ALA A 55 0.32 -1.81 -5.67
C ALA A 55 0.84 -2.76 -6.75
N ARG A 56 0.78 -4.06 -6.50
CA ARG A 56 1.08 -5.12 -7.47
C ARG A 56 -0.21 -5.83 -7.85
N PHE A 57 -0.32 -6.12 -9.14
CA PHE A 57 -1.33 -6.99 -9.70
C PHE A 57 -0.65 -8.02 -10.59
N ALA A 58 -1.12 -9.25 -10.58
CA ALA A 58 -0.83 -10.14 -11.68
C ALA A 58 -1.51 -9.65 -12.96
N ALA A 59 -0.86 -9.85 -14.09
CA ALA A 59 -1.36 -9.44 -15.38
C ALA A 59 -2.71 -10.11 -15.69
N GLU A 60 -2.89 -11.38 -15.27
CA GLU A 60 -4.15 -12.12 -15.44
C GLU A 60 -5.31 -11.58 -14.61
N THR A 61 -5.03 -10.94 -13.47
CA THR A 61 -6.08 -10.26 -12.67
C THR A 61 -6.63 -9.04 -13.42
N LEU A 62 -5.74 -8.28 -14.07
CA LEU A 62 -6.12 -7.05 -14.75
C LEU A 62 -6.61 -7.28 -16.19
N PHE A 63 -6.01 -8.21 -16.92
CA PHE A 63 -6.21 -8.38 -18.36
C PHE A 63 -6.53 -9.83 -18.73
N HIS A 64 -7.27 -10.00 -19.83
CA HIS A 64 -7.38 -11.29 -20.48
C HIS A 64 -6.01 -11.70 -21.06
N LEU A 65 -5.46 -12.84 -20.61
CA LEU A 65 -4.13 -13.32 -21.02
C LEU A 65 -4.00 -13.52 -22.54
N GLU A 66 -5.10 -13.88 -23.20
CA GLU A 66 -5.15 -14.06 -24.65
C GLU A 66 -4.80 -12.77 -25.40
N THR A 67 -5.19 -11.62 -24.86
CA THR A 67 -5.01 -10.31 -25.50
C THR A 67 -3.86 -9.51 -24.91
N TYR A 68 -3.41 -9.84 -23.69
CA TYR A 68 -2.31 -9.14 -23.01
C TYR A 68 -0.96 -9.43 -23.67
N ARG A 69 -0.29 -8.38 -24.14
CA ARG A 69 1.04 -8.43 -24.75
C ARG A 69 1.85 -7.23 -24.26
N CYS A 70 2.90 -7.50 -23.50
CA CYS A 70 3.91 -6.52 -23.11
C CYS A 70 5.24 -6.89 -23.78
N GLN A 71 5.77 -6.01 -24.65
CA GLN A 71 7.03 -6.23 -25.35
C GLN A 71 7.90 -4.98 -25.34
N SER A 72 9.14 -5.15 -24.86
CA SER A 72 10.13 -4.09 -24.74
C SER A 72 11.54 -4.64 -24.93
N LYS A 73 12.48 -3.78 -25.31
CA LYS A 73 13.89 -4.17 -25.48
C LYS A 73 14.58 -4.48 -24.16
N HIS A 74 14.07 -3.92 -23.05
CA HIS A 74 14.65 -4.08 -21.71
C HIS A 74 13.81 -5.06 -20.91
N TYR A 75 14.16 -6.35 -20.97
CA TYR A 75 13.51 -7.45 -20.23
C TYR A 75 11.97 -7.52 -20.35
N ASN A 76 11.40 -7.09 -21.48
CA ASN A 76 9.95 -6.93 -21.66
C ASN A 76 9.26 -6.06 -20.60
N LEU A 77 10.01 -5.15 -19.98
CA LEU A 77 9.48 -4.17 -19.05
C LEU A 77 9.23 -2.84 -19.77
N ILE A 78 8.06 -2.26 -19.49
CA ILE A 78 7.66 -0.93 -19.95
C ILE A 78 7.34 -0.12 -18.70
N ALA A 79 7.97 1.05 -18.55
CA ALA A 79 7.59 1.99 -17.50
C ALA A 79 7.35 3.41 -18.03
N PHE A 80 6.40 4.08 -17.41
CA PHE A 80 6.03 5.46 -17.67
C PHE A 80 5.30 6.05 -16.47
N GLN A 81 5.11 7.36 -16.48
CA GLN A 81 4.34 8.06 -15.46
C GLN A 81 3.00 8.52 -16.05
N LEU A 82 1.92 8.38 -15.30
CA LEU A 82 0.61 8.91 -15.68
C LEU A 82 -0.04 9.70 -14.55
N GLU A 83 -1.04 10.52 -14.90
CA GLU A 83 -1.89 11.20 -13.92
C GLU A 83 -3.04 10.28 -13.49
N VAL A 84 -3.13 10.02 -12.19
CA VAL A 84 -4.06 9.02 -11.60
C VAL A 84 -5.50 9.41 -11.89
N GLY A 85 -5.84 10.68 -11.70
CA GLY A 85 -7.20 11.19 -11.91
C GLY A 85 -7.69 11.08 -13.37
N LEU A 86 -6.78 11.14 -14.35
CA LEU A 86 -7.14 10.94 -15.76
C LEU A 86 -7.51 9.48 -16.03
N LEU A 87 -6.66 8.54 -15.60
CA LEU A 87 -6.94 7.11 -15.77
C LEU A 87 -8.23 6.71 -15.02
N LEU A 88 -8.40 7.19 -13.79
CA LEU A 88 -9.60 6.95 -12.99
C LEU A 88 -10.86 7.47 -13.71
N ARG A 89 -10.81 8.68 -14.29
CA ARG A 89 -11.94 9.25 -15.03
C ARG A 89 -12.32 8.41 -16.24
N VAL A 90 -11.33 7.93 -17.01
CA VAL A 90 -11.58 7.09 -18.19
C VAL A 90 -12.24 5.78 -17.80
N LEU A 91 -11.69 5.06 -16.81
CA LEU A 91 -12.24 3.78 -16.37
C LEU A 91 -13.62 3.92 -15.72
N LYS A 92 -13.82 4.98 -14.92
CA LYS A 92 -15.14 5.28 -14.34
C LYS A 92 -16.16 5.65 -15.42
N GLY A 93 -15.74 6.35 -16.47
CA GLY A 93 -16.57 6.65 -17.64
C GLY A 93 -16.99 5.38 -18.38
N ALA A 94 -16.03 4.48 -18.66
CA ALA A 94 -16.31 3.19 -19.28
C ALA A 94 -17.31 2.35 -18.46
N ALA A 95 -17.15 2.33 -17.13
CA ALA A 95 -18.09 1.66 -16.25
C ALA A 95 -19.49 2.30 -16.27
N ALA A 96 -19.58 3.63 -16.27
CA ALA A 96 -20.86 4.35 -16.32
C ALA A 96 -21.62 4.14 -17.64
N THR A 97 -20.92 3.87 -18.73
CA THR A 97 -21.51 3.54 -20.03
C THR A 97 -21.78 2.05 -20.23
N ASN A 98 -21.54 1.21 -19.21
CA ASN A 98 -21.59 -0.26 -19.33
C ASN A 98 -20.79 -0.76 -20.53
N ALA A 99 -19.57 -0.25 -20.72
CA ALA A 99 -18.71 -0.69 -21.81
C ALA A 99 -18.47 -2.20 -21.69
N GLU A 100 -18.82 -2.96 -22.74
CA GLU A 100 -18.62 -4.41 -22.78
C GLU A 100 -17.14 -4.79 -22.77
N VAL A 101 -16.30 -3.95 -23.37
CA VAL A 101 -14.87 -4.20 -23.57
C VAL A 101 -14.08 -2.92 -23.33
N VAL A 102 -12.99 -3.02 -22.55
CA VAL A 102 -12.04 -1.92 -22.36
C VAL A 102 -10.66 -2.34 -22.86
N ASP A 103 -10.32 -1.88 -24.06
CA ASP A 103 -9.00 -2.11 -24.67
C ASP A 103 -7.99 -1.04 -24.28
N VAL A 104 -6.82 -1.49 -23.85
CA VAL A 104 -5.67 -0.65 -23.50
C VAL A 104 -4.55 -0.89 -24.49
N LYS A 105 -4.03 0.19 -25.08
CA LYS A 105 -2.92 0.13 -26.04
C LYS A 105 -2.03 1.36 -25.89
N LEU A 106 -0.72 1.14 -25.98
CA LEU A 106 0.22 2.25 -26.15
C LEU A 106 0.26 2.68 -27.62
N THR A 107 -0.05 3.95 -27.86
CA THR A 107 -0.04 4.57 -29.19
C THR A 107 0.98 5.71 -29.25
N ASN A 108 1.54 5.96 -30.43
CA ASN A 108 2.33 7.17 -30.67
C ASN A 108 1.40 8.20 -31.33
N ARG A 109 1.34 9.41 -30.78
CA ARG A 109 0.42 10.48 -31.22
C ARG A 109 0.68 10.99 -32.65
N GLN A 110 1.73 10.48 -33.31
CA GLN A 110 2.07 10.77 -34.71
C GLN A 110 1.23 9.97 -35.73
N GLY A 111 0.41 9.02 -35.30
CA GLY A 111 -0.51 8.29 -36.20
C GLY A 111 -1.97 8.56 -35.83
N ALA A 112 -2.73 9.13 -36.75
CA ALA A 112 -4.18 9.24 -36.65
C ALA A 112 -4.77 7.82 -36.52
N SER A 113 -5.12 7.44 -35.30
CA SER A 113 -5.89 6.21 -35.05
C SER A 113 -7.37 6.56 -35.13
N THR A 114 -8.08 5.98 -36.09
CA THR A 114 -9.50 6.27 -36.38
C THR A 114 -10.49 5.69 -35.36
N HIS A 115 -10.01 4.96 -34.36
CA HIS A 115 -10.83 4.28 -33.34
C HIS A 115 -10.25 4.43 -31.92
N VAL A 116 -10.04 5.66 -31.44
CA VAL A 116 -9.68 5.91 -30.04
C VAL A 116 -10.72 6.80 -29.40
N VAL A 117 -11.39 6.31 -28.36
CA VAL A 117 -12.51 7.03 -27.75
C VAL A 117 -12.04 7.93 -26.60
N GLN A 118 -10.94 7.61 -25.89
CA GLN A 118 -10.34 8.52 -24.88
C GLN A 118 -8.82 8.29 -24.73
N ASP A 119 -8.02 9.35 -24.85
CA ASP A 119 -6.56 9.32 -24.64
C ASP A 119 -6.21 9.61 -23.17
N VAL A 120 -5.44 8.73 -22.53
CA VAL A 120 -4.76 9.03 -21.26
C VAL A 120 -3.30 9.40 -21.57
N PRO A 121 -2.90 10.67 -21.40
CA PRO A 121 -1.53 11.07 -21.70
C PRO A 121 -0.57 10.38 -20.73
N ILE A 122 0.42 9.69 -21.30
CA ILE A 122 1.57 9.20 -20.54
C ILE A 122 2.68 10.25 -20.62
N SER A 123 3.34 10.45 -19.50
CA SER A 123 4.50 11.31 -19.36
C SER A 123 5.73 10.45 -19.10
N ARG A 124 6.89 10.95 -19.51
CA ARG A 124 8.21 10.36 -19.22
C ARG A 124 8.25 8.86 -19.51
N PRO A 125 8.29 8.38 -20.77
CA PRO A 125 8.68 7.00 -21.03
C PRO A 125 10.07 6.74 -20.41
N TYR A 126 10.19 5.74 -19.55
CA TYR A 126 11.38 5.53 -18.71
C TYR A 126 12.51 4.95 -19.56
N SER A 127 13.74 5.40 -19.32
CA SER A 127 14.94 4.77 -19.89
C SER A 127 15.19 3.41 -19.24
N ALA A 128 16.09 2.60 -19.80
CA ALA A 128 16.45 1.31 -19.22
C ALA A 128 16.97 1.42 -17.77
N SER A 129 17.76 2.46 -17.47
CA SER A 129 18.24 2.73 -16.11
C SER A 129 17.11 3.14 -15.18
N ASP A 130 16.16 3.96 -15.65
CA ASP A 130 15.01 4.36 -14.83
C ASP A 130 14.10 3.15 -14.54
N VAL A 131 13.92 2.25 -15.51
CA VAL A 131 13.18 0.99 -15.30
C VAL A 131 13.88 0.14 -14.24
N SER A 132 15.20 -0.02 -14.31
CA SER A 132 15.95 -0.77 -13.31
C SER A 132 15.85 -0.13 -11.91
N ALA A 133 15.90 1.20 -11.82
CA ALA A 133 15.68 1.91 -10.55
C ALA A 133 14.26 1.70 -10.01
N LEU A 134 13.26 1.68 -10.89
CA LEU A 134 11.87 1.43 -10.50
C LEU A 134 11.64 -0.02 -10.06
N VAL A 135 12.32 -0.98 -10.70
CA VAL A 135 12.33 -2.39 -10.26
C VAL A 135 12.92 -2.52 -8.86
N ALA A 136 14.03 -1.84 -8.57
CA ALA A 136 14.58 -1.81 -7.22
C ALA A 136 13.63 -1.13 -6.21
N ALA A 137 12.94 -0.07 -6.64
CA ALA A 137 12.02 0.67 -5.79
C ALA A 137 10.73 -0.12 -5.46
N LYS A 138 10.26 -1.02 -6.35
CA LYS A 138 9.05 -1.82 -6.10
C LYS A 138 9.25 -2.95 -5.10
N GLU A 139 10.49 -3.28 -4.73
CA GLU A 139 10.74 -4.27 -3.67
C GLU A 139 10.37 -3.66 -2.31
N VAL A 140 9.08 -3.77 -2.00
CA VAL A 140 8.52 -3.30 -0.73
C VAL A 140 8.66 -4.35 0.37
N GLY A 141 8.97 -5.60 0.03
CA GLY A 141 9.24 -6.70 0.96
C GLY A 141 10.45 -6.44 1.83
N SER A 142 10.28 -5.61 2.85
CA SER A 142 11.28 -5.40 3.89
C SER A 142 10.96 -6.38 5.01
N TYR A 143 11.97 -7.10 5.47
CA TYR A 143 11.84 -8.04 6.57
C TYR A 143 11.45 -7.26 7.84
N CYS A 144 10.17 -7.34 8.19
CA CYS A 144 9.71 -6.94 9.51
C CYS A 144 9.75 -8.20 10.39
N PRO A 145 10.39 -8.14 11.59
CA PRO A 145 10.46 -9.29 12.49
C PRO A 145 9.09 -9.80 12.92
N ALA A 146 8.12 -8.88 13.04
CA ALA A 146 6.74 -9.17 13.37
C ALA A 146 5.81 -8.10 12.76
N TYR A 147 4.58 -8.52 12.50
CA TYR A 147 3.44 -7.67 12.16
C TYR A 147 2.31 -7.92 13.15
N VAL A 148 1.51 -6.90 13.42
CA VAL A 148 0.20 -7.03 14.03
C VAL A 148 -0.88 -6.79 12.98
N ASP A 149 -1.93 -7.60 12.97
CA ASP A 149 -3.08 -7.38 12.12
C ASP A 149 -4.03 -6.36 12.77
N LEU A 150 -4.08 -5.16 12.19
CA LEU A 150 -4.94 -4.08 12.66
C LEU A 150 -6.40 -4.29 12.31
N ARG A 151 -6.75 -5.28 11.46
CA ARG A 151 -8.12 -5.45 10.95
C ARG A 151 -9.19 -5.55 12.06
N PRO A 152 -9.01 -6.31 13.15
CA PRO A 152 -9.99 -6.40 14.24
C PRO A 152 -10.20 -5.06 14.97
N GLY A 153 -9.15 -4.25 15.08
CA GLY A 153 -9.13 -2.97 15.79
C GLY A 153 -9.17 -1.74 14.89
N LEU A 154 -9.45 -1.89 13.58
CA LEU A 154 -9.14 -0.87 12.58
C LEU A 154 -9.90 0.45 12.79
N ALA A 155 -11.18 0.38 13.16
CA ALA A 155 -11.99 1.56 13.47
C ALA A 155 -11.45 2.30 14.70
N ALA A 156 -11.04 1.56 15.74
CA ALA A 156 -10.42 2.13 16.93
C ALA A 156 -9.05 2.74 16.59
N ALA A 157 -8.23 2.04 15.80
CA ALA A 157 -6.93 2.53 15.35
C ALA A 157 -7.05 3.87 14.61
N GLY A 158 -7.98 3.96 13.65
CA GLY A 158 -8.26 5.21 12.93
C GLY A 158 -8.72 6.33 13.86
N ALA A 159 -9.67 6.05 14.76
CA ALA A 159 -10.16 7.04 15.72
C ALA A 159 -9.09 7.52 16.71
N ILE A 160 -8.20 6.63 17.15
CA ILE A 160 -7.07 6.95 18.04
C ILE A 160 -6.10 7.88 17.33
N VAL A 161 -5.65 7.51 16.12
CA VAL A 161 -4.74 8.33 15.32
C VAL A 161 -5.35 9.71 15.05
N ASP A 162 -6.66 9.74 14.77
CA ASP A 162 -7.39 10.98 14.50
C ASP A 162 -7.55 11.89 15.72
N ARG A 163 -7.55 11.35 16.93
CA ARG A 163 -7.53 12.13 18.17
C ARG A 163 -6.12 12.60 18.52
N LEU A 164 -5.14 11.71 18.39
CA LEU A 164 -3.74 12.01 18.72
C LEU A 164 -3.15 13.07 17.79
N LYS A 165 -3.52 13.09 16.50
CA LYS A 165 -3.06 14.12 15.54
C LYS A 165 -3.52 15.53 15.88
N ALA A 166 -4.51 15.69 16.77
CA ALA A 166 -4.93 17.00 17.25
C ALA A 166 -4.02 17.53 18.38
N VAL A 167 -3.16 16.68 18.93
CA VAL A 167 -2.26 16.98 20.05
C VAL A 167 -0.84 17.25 19.54
N ASP A 168 -0.32 16.40 18.65
CA ASP A 168 0.97 16.55 17.98
C ASP A 168 0.91 15.93 16.58
N ASP A 169 1.82 16.32 15.69
CA ASP A 169 1.93 15.74 14.34
C ASP A 169 2.66 14.39 14.35
N THR A 170 3.42 14.11 15.41
CA THR A 170 4.27 12.92 15.57
C THR A 170 3.85 12.09 16.78
N ALA A 171 4.02 10.78 16.66
CA ALA A 171 3.82 9.85 17.76
C ALA A 171 4.84 8.73 17.72
N MET A 172 5.23 8.23 18.89
CA MET A 172 5.88 6.93 19.00
C MET A 172 4.84 5.85 18.71
N LEU A 173 5.08 5.07 17.66
CA LEU A 173 4.39 3.82 17.37
C LEU A 173 5.25 2.67 17.90
N ALA A 174 4.68 1.82 18.75
CA ALA A 174 5.33 0.59 19.18
C ALA A 174 4.49 -0.63 18.82
N ILE A 175 5.14 -1.69 18.35
CA ILE A 175 4.51 -2.96 18.00
C ILE A 175 5.15 -4.06 18.83
N GLY A 176 4.33 -4.77 19.60
CA GLY A 176 4.72 -5.85 20.48
C GLY A 176 4.40 -7.22 19.91
N ARG A 177 5.29 -8.19 20.14
CA ARG A 177 5.12 -9.60 19.78
C ARG A 177 4.01 -10.31 20.57
N GLY A 178 3.49 -9.69 21.63
CA GLY A 178 2.32 -10.16 22.36
C GLY A 178 0.98 -9.73 21.76
N GLY A 179 0.97 -9.06 20.61
CA GLY A 179 -0.26 -8.62 19.94
C GLY A 179 -0.74 -7.24 20.36
N ASP A 180 0.16 -6.39 20.85
CA ASP A 180 -0.17 -5.02 21.20
C ASP A 180 0.40 -4.02 20.20
N ALA A 181 -0.38 -2.98 19.92
CA ALA A 181 0.09 -1.78 19.24
C ALA A 181 -0.14 -0.56 20.13
N HIS A 182 0.91 0.21 20.36
CA HIS A 182 0.87 1.42 21.18
C HIS A 182 1.11 2.65 20.32
N LEU A 183 0.36 3.71 20.57
CA LEU A 183 0.62 5.05 20.05
C LEU A 183 0.75 6.00 21.23
N LEU A 184 1.86 6.73 21.29
CA LEU A 184 2.15 7.70 22.34
C LEU A 184 2.54 9.04 21.72
N VAL A 185 1.82 10.08 22.10
CA VAL A 185 2.16 11.48 21.85
C VAL A 185 2.66 12.08 23.15
N GLN A 186 3.82 12.73 23.10
CA GLN A 186 4.40 13.42 24.25
C GLN A 186 4.79 14.85 23.86
N THR A 187 4.22 15.80 24.57
CA THR A 187 4.53 17.24 24.48
C THR A 187 5.08 17.71 25.83
N PRO A 188 5.63 18.94 25.94
CA PRO A 188 6.07 19.47 27.23
C PRO A 188 4.97 19.55 28.31
N SER A 189 3.70 19.62 27.90
CA SER A 189 2.57 19.85 28.82
C SER A 189 1.71 18.61 29.06
N VAL A 190 1.69 17.65 28.13
CA VAL A 190 0.84 16.46 28.20
C VAL A 190 1.48 15.26 27.51
N ALA A 191 1.31 14.08 28.11
CA ALA A 191 1.57 12.80 27.50
C ALA A 191 0.26 12.03 27.35
N LEU A 192 -0.09 11.63 26.12
CA LEU A 192 -1.30 10.87 25.81
C LEU A 192 -0.93 9.63 25.03
N GLY A 193 -1.36 8.48 25.54
CA GLY A 193 -1.12 7.18 24.93
C GLY A 193 -2.40 6.40 24.72
N ALA A 194 -2.38 5.51 23.73
CA ALA A 194 -3.42 4.53 23.48
C ALA A 194 -2.80 3.18 23.16
N GLN A 195 -3.53 2.11 23.50
CA GLN A 195 -3.12 0.74 23.28
C GLN A 195 -4.26 -0.01 22.59
N LEU A 196 -3.93 -0.68 21.48
CA LEU A 196 -4.74 -1.74 20.88
C LEU A 196 -4.17 -3.07 21.38
N ARG A 197 -5.04 -3.95 21.84
CA ARG A 197 -4.66 -5.22 22.46
C ARG A 197 -5.17 -6.41 21.66
N ASP A 198 -4.55 -7.55 21.93
CA ASP A 198 -4.98 -8.87 21.47
C ASP A 198 -5.13 -8.93 19.93
N LEU A 199 -4.26 -8.19 19.23
CA LEU A 199 -4.15 -8.20 17.79
C LEU A 199 -3.41 -9.47 17.34
N PRO A 200 -3.88 -10.16 16.29
CA PRO A 200 -3.15 -11.29 15.72
C PRO A 200 -1.73 -10.90 15.27
N VAL A 201 -0.74 -11.73 15.60
CA VAL A 201 0.66 -11.50 15.24
C VAL A 201 1.09 -12.41 14.09
N TYR A 202 1.85 -11.84 13.14
CA TYR A 202 2.38 -12.51 11.96
C TYR A 202 3.90 -12.29 11.79
N PRO A 203 4.67 -13.30 11.33
CA PRO A 203 4.24 -14.69 11.24
C PRO A 203 3.85 -15.22 12.62
N HIS A 204 2.99 -16.24 12.70
CA HIS A 204 2.53 -16.77 13.99
C HIS A 204 3.67 -17.26 14.90
N THR A 205 4.82 -17.62 14.30
CA THR A 205 6.05 -17.97 15.02
C THR A 205 6.68 -16.80 15.78
N ALA A 206 6.33 -15.56 15.44
CA ALA A 206 6.80 -14.36 16.14
C ALA A 206 5.94 -14.01 17.36
N TYR A 207 4.78 -14.67 17.56
CA TYR A 207 3.91 -14.40 18.71
C TYR A 207 4.57 -14.86 20.01
N ASP A 208 4.61 -13.96 20.99
CA ASP A 208 5.12 -14.24 22.32
C ASP A 208 4.07 -13.83 23.38
N PRO A 209 3.36 -14.79 23.99
CA PRO A 209 2.34 -14.49 25.01
C PRO A 209 2.95 -13.93 26.30
N ALA A 210 4.25 -14.12 26.55
CA ALA A 210 4.95 -13.59 27.71
C ALA A 210 5.52 -12.18 27.47
N ALA A 211 5.36 -11.62 26.26
CA ALA A 211 5.86 -10.29 25.91
C ALA A 211 5.30 -9.15 26.77
N HIS A 212 4.11 -9.34 27.37
CA HIS A 212 3.44 -8.31 28.17
C HIS A 212 2.97 -8.87 29.51
N ASP A 213 3.46 -8.29 30.60
CA ASP A 213 2.96 -8.56 31.95
C ASP A 213 1.66 -7.79 32.20
N ARG A 214 0.53 -8.42 31.89
CA ARG A 214 -0.82 -7.83 32.01
C ARG A 214 -1.19 -7.38 33.42
N SER A 215 -0.42 -7.76 34.46
CA SER A 215 -0.65 -7.30 35.83
C SER A 215 -0.16 -5.87 36.09
N LYS A 216 0.74 -5.35 35.24
CA LYS A 216 1.35 -4.02 35.39
C LYS A 216 0.59 -2.91 34.66
N PRO A 217 0.82 -1.63 34.99
CA PRO A 217 0.34 -0.51 34.18
C PRO A 217 0.81 -0.59 32.72
N VAL A 218 0.04 -0.03 31.78
CA VAL A 218 0.33 -0.08 30.33
C VAL A 218 1.70 0.49 29.97
N SER A 219 2.12 1.57 30.65
CA SER A 219 3.44 2.18 30.45
C SER A 219 4.57 1.23 30.85
N GLU A 220 4.43 0.53 31.98
CA GLU A 220 5.43 -0.45 32.45
C GLU A 220 5.43 -1.72 31.58
N GLN A 221 4.27 -2.14 31.08
CA GLN A 221 4.16 -3.23 30.10
C GLN A 221 4.95 -2.91 28.83
N LEU A 222 4.74 -1.70 28.29
CA LEU A 222 5.44 -1.26 27.08
C LEU A 222 6.94 -1.14 27.33
N GLN A 223 7.35 -0.51 28.44
CA GLN A 223 8.76 -0.35 28.76
C GLN A 223 9.45 -1.71 28.91
N GLY A 224 8.85 -2.66 29.65
CA GLY A 224 9.40 -4.01 29.79
C GLY A 224 9.48 -4.78 28.46
N ALA A 225 8.49 -4.60 27.58
CA ALA A 225 8.52 -5.21 26.25
C ALA A 225 9.61 -4.61 25.35
N LEU A 226 9.87 -3.31 25.46
CA LEU A 226 10.98 -2.66 24.75
C LEU A 226 12.34 -3.12 25.30
N ASP A 227 12.50 -3.15 26.62
CA ASP A 227 13.75 -3.54 27.28
C ASP A 227 14.14 -5.00 27.01
N SER A 228 13.14 -5.88 26.87
CA SER A 228 13.34 -7.30 26.51
C SER A 228 13.48 -7.56 25.01
N GLY A 229 13.26 -6.54 24.16
CA GLY A 229 13.23 -6.70 22.70
C GLY A 229 11.97 -7.40 22.16
N ALA A 230 10.97 -7.64 23.02
CA ALA A 230 9.68 -8.19 22.62
C ALA A 230 8.78 -7.17 21.90
N ALA A 231 9.12 -5.87 21.98
CA ALA A 231 8.52 -4.81 21.19
C ALA A 231 9.57 -3.98 20.45
N THR A 232 9.16 -3.34 19.37
CA THR A 232 9.97 -2.34 18.65
C THR A 232 9.19 -1.05 18.55
N SER A 233 9.85 0.10 18.69
CA SER A 233 9.22 1.42 18.59
C SER A 233 9.97 2.33 17.63
N VAL A 234 9.20 3.23 16.99
CA VAL A 234 9.69 4.26 16.07
C VAL A 234 8.77 5.47 16.14
N TYR A 235 9.28 6.66 15.78
CA TYR A 235 8.45 7.85 15.65
C TYR A 235 7.92 7.99 14.22
N VAL A 236 6.62 8.25 14.09
CA VAL A 236 5.94 8.40 12.79
C VAL A 236 5.11 9.67 12.73
N GLN A 237 4.83 10.15 11.52
CA GLN A 237 3.87 11.23 11.32
C GLN A 237 2.44 10.69 11.34
N LEU A 238 1.63 11.18 12.27
CA LEU A 238 0.25 10.76 12.43
C LEU A 238 -0.61 11.09 11.21
N LYS A 239 -0.32 12.19 10.50
CA LYS A 239 -0.99 12.52 9.23
C LYS A 239 -0.78 11.47 8.15
N GLN A 240 0.42 10.89 8.06
CA GLN A 240 0.73 9.82 7.10
C GLN A 240 0.04 8.53 7.51
N LEU A 241 0.14 8.16 8.79
CA LEU A 241 -0.51 6.97 9.34
C LEU A 241 -2.03 7.01 9.17
N ALA A 242 -2.67 8.14 9.51
CA ALA A 242 -4.11 8.34 9.32
C ALA A 242 -4.50 8.14 7.85
N ARG A 243 -3.72 8.73 6.93
CA ARG A 243 -3.99 8.62 5.49
C ARG A 243 -3.95 7.18 5.02
N VAL A 244 -2.96 6.40 5.44
CA VAL A 244 -2.85 4.97 5.11
C VAL A 244 -4.00 4.17 5.72
N LEU A 245 -4.33 4.36 7.00
CA LEU A 245 -5.45 3.67 7.62
C LEU A 245 -6.78 3.98 6.93
N HIS A 246 -6.99 5.20 6.44
CA HIS A 246 -8.20 5.57 5.69
C HIS A 246 -8.28 4.98 4.27
N THR A 247 -7.23 4.35 3.76
CA THR A 247 -7.29 3.65 2.46
C THR A 247 -8.01 2.30 2.57
N THR A 248 -8.06 1.72 3.77
CA THR A 248 -8.72 0.45 4.03
C THR A 248 -10.21 0.48 3.72
N LEU A 249 -10.86 1.65 3.80
CA LEU A 249 -12.25 1.88 3.42
C LEU A 249 -12.50 1.79 1.90
N LEU A 250 -11.45 1.92 1.09
CA LEU A 250 -11.55 1.86 -0.38
C LEU A 250 -11.15 0.50 -0.92
N THR A 251 -10.13 -0.12 -0.32
CA THR A 251 -9.59 -1.40 -0.78
C THR A 251 -10.20 -2.60 -0.05
N GLU A 252 -10.82 -2.39 1.12
CA GLU A 252 -11.48 -3.42 1.92
C GLU A 252 -10.63 -4.70 2.09
N PRO A 253 -9.37 -4.59 2.56
CA PRO A 253 -8.50 -5.75 2.66
C PRO A 253 -9.00 -6.69 3.76
N SER A 254 -8.68 -7.97 3.59
CA SER A 254 -8.98 -9.00 4.58
C SER A 254 -8.09 -8.88 5.82
N GLN A 255 -6.86 -8.42 5.66
CA GLN A 255 -5.94 -8.12 6.77
C GLN A 255 -5.20 -6.80 6.52
N VAL A 256 -4.83 -6.13 7.61
CA VAL A 256 -4.04 -4.90 7.59
C VAL A 256 -2.83 -5.11 8.49
N LEU A 257 -1.77 -5.67 7.91
CA LEU A 257 -0.56 -6.01 8.66
C LEU A 257 0.29 -4.75 8.85
N CYS A 258 0.56 -4.38 10.10
CA CYS A 258 1.43 -3.27 10.45
C CYS A 258 2.67 -3.81 11.16
N GLY A 259 3.85 -3.46 10.65
CA GLY A 259 5.13 -3.93 11.16
C GLY A 259 6.17 -2.81 11.14
N ILE A 260 7.22 -2.97 11.93
CA ILE A 260 8.38 -2.08 11.92
C ILE A 260 9.53 -2.87 11.29
N ALA A 261 10.16 -2.30 10.27
CA ALA A 261 11.29 -2.93 9.60
C ALA A 261 12.46 -3.11 10.55
N GLU A 262 13.26 -4.16 10.34
CA GLU A 262 14.47 -4.39 11.12
C GLU A 262 15.37 -3.15 11.17
N GLY A 263 15.89 -2.83 12.35
CA GLY A 263 16.67 -1.60 12.58
C GLY A 263 15.85 -0.30 12.62
N GLY A 264 14.52 -0.36 12.54
CA GLY A 264 13.65 0.82 12.67
C GLY A 264 13.68 1.76 11.47
N GLY A 265 14.06 1.29 10.29
CA GLY A 265 14.22 2.16 9.12
C GLY A 265 12.92 2.71 8.53
N HIS A 266 11.80 2.01 8.70
CA HIS A 266 10.46 2.45 8.27
C HIS A 266 9.37 1.62 8.95
N VAL A 267 8.14 2.12 8.91
CA VAL A 267 6.94 1.34 9.22
C VAL A 267 6.38 0.78 7.92
N HIS A 268 6.09 -0.51 7.90
CA HIS A 268 5.51 -1.20 6.76
C HIS A 268 4.06 -1.58 7.05
N ILE A 269 3.14 -1.14 6.20
CA ILE A 269 1.72 -1.51 6.27
C ILE A 269 1.36 -2.27 4.99
N LEU A 270 0.88 -3.50 5.12
CA LEU A 270 0.49 -4.36 4.02
C LEU A 270 -1.01 -4.66 4.09
N HIS A 271 -1.69 -4.37 2.99
CA HIS A 271 -3.06 -4.81 2.74
C HIS A 271 -3.02 -6.18 2.08
N VAL A 272 -3.54 -7.17 2.77
CA VAL A 272 -3.65 -8.55 2.28
C VAL A 272 -5.10 -8.81 1.88
N PHE A 273 -5.28 -9.32 0.67
CA PHE A 273 -6.58 -9.67 0.10
C PHE A 273 -6.76 -11.19 0.17
N ARG A 274 -8.00 -11.66 0.24
CA ARG A 274 -8.35 -13.08 0.17
C ARG A 274 -8.95 -13.40 -1.18
N ASP A 275 -8.75 -14.63 -1.62
CA ASP A 275 -9.30 -15.10 -2.89
C ASP A 275 -10.85 -15.05 -2.82
N PRO A 276 -11.52 -14.37 -3.77
CA PRO A 276 -12.98 -14.31 -3.82
C PRO A 276 -13.65 -15.69 -3.96
N GLN A 277 -12.97 -16.66 -4.57
CA GLN A 277 -13.43 -18.02 -4.82
C GLN A 277 -13.07 -18.97 -3.67
N GLN A 278 -11.97 -18.70 -2.95
CA GLN A 278 -11.48 -19.52 -1.84
C GLN A 278 -11.15 -18.63 -0.63
N GLN A 279 -12.17 -18.35 0.19
CA GLN A 279 -12.08 -17.40 1.31
C GLN A 279 -11.01 -17.72 2.36
N ASP A 280 -10.47 -18.94 2.39
CA ASP A 280 -9.41 -19.34 3.31
C ASP A 280 -7.99 -19.11 2.77
N LEU A 281 -7.85 -18.76 1.48
CA LEU A 281 -6.56 -18.52 0.85
C LEU A 281 -6.30 -17.03 0.64
N VAL A 282 -5.05 -16.66 0.85
CA VAL A 282 -4.54 -15.32 0.54
C VAL A 282 -4.51 -15.18 -0.98
N ASP A 283 -5.08 -14.09 -1.49
CA ASP A 283 -4.94 -13.72 -2.88
C ASP A 283 -3.53 -13.17 -3.09
N GLU A 284 -2.64 -14.03 -3.60
CA GLU A 284 -1.29 -13.60 -3.95
C GLU A 284 -1.29 -12.65 -5.14
N GLN A 285 -2.33 -12.66 -5.98
CA GLN A 285 -2.35 -11.92 -7.25
C GLN A 285 -2.41 -10.41 -7.06
N VAL A 286 -2.88 -9.93 -5.90
CA VAL A 286 -3.02 -8.51 -5.60
C VAL A 286 -2.37 -8.18 -4.26
N THR A 287 -1.49 -7.18 -4.26
CA THR A 287 -0.94 -6.64 -3.00
C THR A 287 -0.91 -5.12 -3.04
N LEU A 288 -1.08 -4.51 -1.86
CA LEU A 288 -0.94 -3.08 -1.67
C LEU A 288 -0.14 -2.81 -0.40
N ALA A 289 1.00 -2.16 -0.56
CA ALA A 289 1.97 -1.95 0.50
C ALA A 289 2.33 -0.47 0.64
N PHE A 290 2.53 -0.05 1.88
CA PHE A 290 2.90 1.30 2.26
C PHE A 290 4.15 1.28 3.14
N LYS A 291 5.18 2.06 2.80
CA LYS A 291 6.31 2.35 3.70
C LYS A 291 6.21 3.77 4.19
N LEU A 292 6.09 3.94 5.50
CA LEU A 292 6.08 5.24 6.15
C LEU A 292 7.48 5.53 6.71
N PRO A 293 8.04 6.72 6.46
CA PRO A 293 9.33 7.11 7.00
C PRO A 293 9.25 7.26 8.52
N VAL A 294 10.33 6.87 9.19
CA VAL A 294 10.53 7.14 10.61
C VAL A 294 11.11 8.54 10.77
N ARG A 295 10.75 9.19 11.87
CA ARG A 295 11.27 10.51 12.27
C ARG A 295 12.25 10.33 13.42
N ASP A 296 13.18 11.29 13.53
CA ASP A 296 13.97 11.44 14.74
C ASP A 296 13.04 11.86 15.87
N GLY A 297 13.13 11.18 17.01
CA GLY A 297 12.32 11.41 18.21
C GLY A 297 12.78 12.58 19.06
#